data_AF-A0A1Q3K214-F1
#
_entry.id   AF-A0A1Q3K214-F1
#
_cell.length_a   1.000
_cell.length_b   1.000
_cell.length_c   1.000
_cell.angle_alpha   90.00
_cell.angle_beta   90.00
_cell.angle_gamma   90.00
#
_symmetry.space_group_name_H-M   'P 1'
#
loop_
_entity.id
_entity.type
_entity.pdbx_description
1 polymer ?
#
loop_
_entity_poly.entity_id
_entity_poly.type
_entity_poly.pdbx_seq_one_letter_code
_entity_poly.pdbx_strand_id
1 'polypeptide(L)' 'MPKRTLQGVVVSDKQAKTVVVRVDRRFTHPIYKKTIRRSKNYHAHDENNEFKPGDMVWI' A
#
# COMPACT_ATOMS: atom_id res chain seq x y z
N MET A 1 16.58 10.01 -10.88
CA MET A 1 16.17 8.72 -10.29
C MET A 1 14.67 8.53 -10.52
N PRO A 2 14.22 7.33 -10.91
CA PRO A 2 12.79 7.06 -11.07
C PRO A 2 12.05 7.11 -9.73
N LYS A 3 10.83 7.66 -9.72
CA LYS A 3 9.96 7.62 -8.53
C LYS A 3 9.58 6.18 -8.24
N ARG A 4 9.62 5.76 -6.97
CA ARG A 4 9.26 4.40 -6.57
C ARG A 4 7.75 4.29 -6.43
N THR A 5 7.11 3.66 -7.40
CA THR A 5 5.67 3.35 -7.37
C THR A 5 5.43 2.02 -6.65
N LEU A 6 4.42 1.99 -5.77
CA LEU A 6 3.99 0.79 -5.05
C LEU A 6 2.53 0.50 -5.35
N GLN A 7 2.18 -0.78 -5.52
CA GLN A 7 0.80 -1.21 -5.71
C GLN A 7 0.23 -1.71 -4.40
N GLY A 8 -1.00 -1.31 -4.07
CA GLY A 8 -1.66 -1.73 -2.84
C GLY A 8 -3.18 -1.64 -2.91
N VAL A 9 -3.83 -2.04 -1.82
CA VAL A 9 -5.29 -2.00 -1.69
C VAL A 9 -5.66 -0.97 -0.63
N VAL A 10 -6.65 -0.13 -0.92
CA VAL A 10 -7.19 0.84 0.05
C VAL A 10 -7.92 0.08 1.16
N VAL A 11 -7.49 0.29 2.40
CA VAL A 11 -8.09 -0.33 3.59
C VAL A 11 -9.03 0.62 4.31
N SER A 12 -8.74 1.92 4.30
CA SER A 12 -9.53 2.90 5.03
C SER A 12 -9.49 4.26 4.35
N ASP A 13 -10.67 4.85 4.22
CA ASP A 13 -10.91 6.22 3.77
C ASP A 13 -11.66 6.98 4.89
N LYS A 14 -11.01 7.13 6.04
CA LYS A 14 -11.60 7.80 7.22
C LYS A 14 -10.98 9.18 7.48
N GLN A 15 -9.87 9.47 6.82
CA GLN A 15 -9.12 10.71 7.00
C GLN A 15 -9.48 11.67 5.87
N ALA A 16 -9.62 12.95 6.18
CA ALA A 16 -9.91 13.95 5.14
C ALA A 16 -8.73 14.07 4.18
N LYS A 17 -8.98 13.90 2.87
CA LYS A 17 -7.98 13.98 1.80
C LYS A 17 -6.82 12.98 1.91
N THR A 18 -7.02 11.88 2.63
CA THR A 18 -5.95 10.89 2.83
C THR A 18 -6.54 9.50 2.94
N VAL A 19 -6.00 8.59 2.12
CA VAL A 19 -6.40 7.18 2.13
C VAL A 19 -5.28 6.31 2.70
N VAL A 20 -5.66 5.27 3.43
CA VAL A 20 -4.72 4.29 3.98
C VAL A 20 -4.65 3.10 3.05
N VAL A 21 -3.49 2.92 2.41
CA VAL A 21 -3.22 1.85 1.44
C VAL A 21 -2.35 0.77 2.07
N ARG A 22 -2.79 -0.48 2.02
CA ARG A 22 -1.99 -1.64 2.41
C ARG A 22 -1.21 -2.16 1.21
N VAL A 23 0.11 -2.10 1.31
CA VAL A 23 1.05 -2.65 0.33
C VAL A 23 1.64 -3.94 0.87
N ASP A 24 1.56 -4.99 0.05
CA ASP A 24 2.15 -6.28 0.34
C ASP A 24 3.47 -6.45 -0.41
N ARG A 25 4.51 -6.90 0.31
CA ARG A 25 5.77 -7.32 -0.31
C ARG A 25 6.11 -8.75 0.06
N ARG A 26 6.67 -9.49 -0.89
CA ARG A 26 7.25 -10.81 -0.66
C ARG A 26 8.76 -10.66 -0.61
N PHE A 27 9.38 -11.29 0.39
CA PHE A 27 10.83 -11.38 0.46
C PHE A 27 11.23 -12.70 1.07
N THR A 28 12.44 -13.13 0.75
CA THR A 28 13.04 -14.34 1.28
C THR A 28 13.60 -14.06 2.67
N HIS A 29 13.21 -14.87 3.66
CA HIS A 29 13.79 -14.76 4.99
C HIS A 29 15.32 -14.97 4.91
N PRO A 30 16.13 -14.08 5.51
CA PRO A 30 17.58 -14.07 5.28
C PRO A 30 18.28 -15.39 5.63
N ILE A 31 17.86 -16.01 6.74
CA ILE A 31 18.41 -17.28 7.25
C ILE A 31 17.72 -18.49 6.59
N TYR A 32 16.44 -18.72 6.91
CA TYR A 32 15.70 -19.91 6.48
C TYR A 32 15.37 -20.01 4.98
N LYS A 33 15.65 -18.97 4.18
CA LYS A 33 15.34 -18.90 2.75
C LYS A 33 13.87 -19.18 2.36
N LYS A 34 12.95 -19.17 3.32
CA LYS A 34 11.51 -19.26 3.09
C LYS A 34 10.97 -17.94 2.55
N THR A 35 10.15 -17.98 1.50
CA THR A 35 9.45 -16.80 0.98
C THR A 35 8.32 -16.42 1.92
N ILE A 36 8.38 -15.20 2.48
CA ILE A 36 7.38 -14.68 3.41
C ILE A 36 6.73 -13.40 2.85
N ARG A 37 5.46 -13.18 3.20
CA ARG A 37 4.71 -11.96 2.88
C ARG A 37 4.71 -11.04 4.10
N ARG A 38 5.02 -9.76 3.89
CA ARG A 38 4.78 -8.69 4.88
C ARG A 38 3.96 -7.58 4.26
N SER A 39 2.97 -7.12 5.01
CA SER A 39 2.17 -5.94 4.70
C SER A 39 2.70 -4.70 5.42
N LYS A 40 2.63 -3.53 4.77
CA LYS A 40 2.84 -2.22 5.39
C LYS A 40 1.72 -1.28 4.94
N ASN A 41 1.22 -0.47 5.87
CA ASN A 41 0.25 0.57 5.57
C ASN A 41 0.97 1.88 5.21
N TYR A 42 0.45 2.57 4.20
CA TYR A 42 0.92 3.85 3.70
C TYR A 42 -0.25 4.84 3.71
N HIS A 43 0.03 6.08 4.12
CA HIS A 43 -0.90 7.18 3.96
C HIS A 43 -0.62 7.83 2.60
N ALA A 44 -1.62 7.84 1.74
CA ALA A 44 -1.54 8.45 0.41
C ALA A 44 -2.47 9.66 0.36
N HIS A 45 -2.00 10.73 -0.28
CA HIS A 45 -2.75 11.96 -0.47
C HIS A 45 -3.75 11.78 -1.61
N ASP A 46 -5.01 12.10 -1.37
CA ASP A 46 -6.09 12.09 -2.36
C ASP A 46 -6.89 13.39 -2.18
N GLU A 47 -6.85 14.29 -3.15
CA GLU A 47 -7.54 15.59 -3.03
C GLU A 47 -9.03 15.53 -3.30
N ASN A 48 -9.44 14.57 -4.14
CA ASN A 48 -10.81 14.47 -4.64
C ASN A 48 -11.63 13.41 -3.89
N ASN A 49 -11.02 12.65 -2.95
CA ASN A 49 -11.62 11.51 -2.25
C ASN A 49 -12.29 10.53 -3.24
N GLU A 50 -11.61 10.24 -4.34
CA GLU A 50 -12.13 9.41 -5.42
C GLU A 50 -12.03 7.92 -5.07
N PHE A 51 -11.08 7.55 -4.21
CA PHE A 51 -10.76 6.15 -3.94
C PHE A 51 -11.53 5.58 -2.75
N LYS A 52 -12.12 4.41 -2.94
CA LYS A 52 -12.93 3.71 -1.93
C LYS A 52 -12.16 2.53 -1.32
N PRO A 53 -12.54 2.09 -0.10
CA PRO A 53 -11.97 0.87 0.48
C PRO A 53 -12.25 -0.33 -0.43
N GLY A 54 -11.20 -1.10 -0.72
CA GLY A 54 -11.23 -2.24 -1.65
C GLY A 54 -10.57 -1.97 -3.00
N ASP A 55 -10.36 -0.72 -3.37
CA ASP A 55 -9.75 -0.37 -4.65
C ASP A 55 -8.25 -0.70 -4.69
N MET A 56 -7.78 -1.09 -5.88
CA MET A 56 -6.37 -1.35 -6.14
C MET A 56 -5.74 -0.11 -6.77
N VAL A 57 -4.76 0.48 -6.08
CA VAL A 57 -4.16 1.76 -6.44
C VAL A 57 -2.64 1.68 -6.51
N TRP A 58 -2.04 2.62 -7.24
CA TRP A 58 -0.59 2.85 -7.28
C TRP A 58 -0.26 4.13 -6.52
N ILE A 59 0.67 4.05 -5.56
CA ILE A 59 1.15 5.15 -4.71
C ILE A 59 2.63 5.46 -4.92
#